data_AF-A0AB35C7J5-F1
#
_entry.id   AF-A0AB35C7J5-F1
#
_cell.length_a   1.000
_cell.length_b   1.000
_cell.length_c   1.000
_cell.angle_alpha   90.00
_cell.angle_beta   90.00
_cell.angle_gamma   90.00
#
_symmetry.space_group_name_H-M   'P 1'
#
loop_
_entity.id
_entity.type
_entity.pdbx_description
1 polymer ?
#
loop_
_entity_poly.entity_id
_entity_poly.type
_entity_poly.pdbx_seq_one_letter_code
_entity_poly.pdbx_strand_id
1 'polypeptide(L)'
;MEKKQNAERNNKGGRPPKSTTDKLKYRVTVKLATPDYYTLKSRARSAGISASEYLRECFRKGYVRQRLTAEHSDYIRKLCGMANNLNQLAHKANAGGFDTAKLECRVQVARIEELLNHILL
;
A
#
# COMPACT_ATOMS: atom_id res chain seq x y z
N MET A 1 36.13 25.05 10.66
CA MET A 1 35.76 26.27 11.40
C MET A 1 34.36 26.69 10.95
N GLU A 2 33.35 26.27 11.70
CA GLU A 2 31.95 26.57 11.45
C GLU A 2 31.68 28.07 11.68
N LYS A 3 31.17 28.76 10.67
CA LYS A 3 30.67 30.13 10.85
C LYS A 3 29.26 30.06 11.44
N LYS A 4 29.17 30.15 12.77
CA LYS A 4 27.93 30.52 13.47
C LYS A 4 27.54 31.94 13.03
N GLN A 5 26.55 32.07 12.15
CA GLN A 5 25.91 33.36 11.91
C GLN A 5 24.99 33.66 13.08
N ASN A 6 25.53 34.49 13.98
CA ASN A 6 24.82 35.18 15.02
C ASN A 6 23.88 36.18 14.34
N ALA A 7 22.60 35.86 14.24
CA ALA A 7 21.56 36.82 13.84
C ALA A 7 20.80 37.21 15.10
N GLU A 8 21.18 38.35 15.66
CA GLU A 8 20.43 39.04 16.72
C GLU A 8 18.97 39.20 16.27
N ARG A 9 18.09 38.35 16.80
CA ARG A 9 16.65 38.45 16.57
C ARG A 9 16.13 39.53 17.50
N ASN A 10 16.02 40.75 16.97
CA ASN A 10 15.18 41.79 17.55
C ASN A 10 13.73 41.25 17.65
N ASN A 11 13.40 40.69 18.82
CA ASN A 11 12.11 40.09 19.10
C ASN A 11 11.05 41.19 19.26
N LYS A 12 10.48 41.64 18.14
CA LYS A 12 9.18 42.32 18.14
C LYS A 12 8.17 41.28 18.62
N GLY A 13 7.65 41.44 19.85
CA GLY A 13 6.87 40.46 20.64
C GLY A 13 5.57 39.95 20.01
N GLY A 14 5.65 39.37 18.82
CA GLY A 14 4.56 38.73 18.10
C GLY A 14 4.63 37.21 18.19
N ARG A 15 3.56 36.56 17.72
CA ARG A 15 3.49 35.09 17.65
C ARG A 15 4.68 34.55 16.84
N PRO A 16 5.47 33.61 17.39
CA PRO A 16 6.57 32.99 16.65
C PRO A 16 6.09 32.41 15.32
N PRO A 17 6.85 32.57 14.24
CA PRO A 17 6.50 31.99 12.94
C PRO A 17 6.49 30.47 13.04
N LYS A 18 5.51 29.83 12.38
CA LYS A 18 5.51 28.37 12.23
C LYS A 18 6.78 27.92 11.50
N SER A 19 7.30 26.75 11.89
CA SER A 19 8.42 26.13 11.18
C SER A 19 8.06 25.87 9.71
N THR A 20 9.08 25.68 8.87
CA THR A 20 8.88 25.28 7.47
C THR A 20 8.16 23.94 7.35
N THR A 21 8.35 23.04 8.30
CA THR A 21 7.73 21.70 8.36
C THR A 21 6.25 21.77 8.75
N ASP A 22 5.87 22.69 9.65
CA ASP A 22 4.49 22.81 10.15
C ASP A 22 3.59 23.70 9.29
N LYS A 23 4.18 24.43 8.35
CA LYS A 23 3.47 25.36 7.47
C LYS A 23 2.85 24.58 6.29
N LEU A 24 1.53 24.63 6.18
CA LEU A 24 0.79 24.14 5.00
C LEU A 24 1.08 25.02 3.77
N LYS A 25 2.22 24.79 3.11
CA LYS A 25 2.73 25.61 2.00
C LYS A 25 2.18 25.20 0.63
N TYR A 26 1.97 23.90 0.41
CA TYR A 26 1.62 23.35 -0.89
C TYR A 26 0.11 23.22 -1.06
N ARG A 27 -0.39 23.58 -2.25
CA ARG A 27 -1.81 23.47 -2.59
C ARG A 27 -2.00 22.35 -3.62
N VAL A 28 -2.94 21.45 -3.33
CA VAL A 28 -3.41 20.41 -4.24
C VAL A 28 -4.89 20.66 -4.52
N THR A 29 -5.28 20.65 -5.80
CA THR A 29 -6.67 20.85 -6.23
C THR A 29 -7.23 19.51 -6.73
N VAL A 30 -8.44 19.17 -6.30
CA VAL A 30 -9.17 17.97 -6.74
C VAL A 30 -10.50 18.40 -7.34
N LYS A 31 -10.84 17.87 -8.52
CA LYS A 31 -12.17 18.02 -9.11
C LYS A 31 -13.02 16.83 -8.70
N LEU A 32 -14.22 17.10 -8.20
CA LEU A 32 -15.16 16.09 -7.70
C LEU A 32 -16.41 16.10 -8.56
N ALA A 33 -17.03 14.93 -8.73
CA ALA A 33 -18.39 14.87 -9.21
C ALA A 33 -19.34 15.49 -8.16
N THR A 34 -20.50 15.98 -8.61
CA THR A 34 -21.54 16.53 -7.74
C THR A 34 -21.86 15.65 -6.51
N PRO A 35 -22.11 14.32 -6.64
CA PRO A 35 -22.40 13.48 -5.48
C PRO A 35 -21.24 13.40 -4.49
N ASP A 36 -20.00 13.31 -4.98
CA ASP A 36 -18.81 13.22 -4.14
C ASP A 36 -18.59 14.53 -3.36
N TYR A 37 -18.82 15.67 -4.01
CA TYR A 37 -18.73 16.98 -3.39
C TYR A 37 -19.71 17.13 -2.21
N TYR A 38 -20.98 16.75 -2.39
CA TYR A 38 -21.96 16.81 -1.31
C TYR A 38 -21.69 15.77 -0.21
N THR A 39 -21.17 14.61 -0.56
CA THR A 39 -20.71 13.61 0.41
C THR A 39 -19.59 14.17 1.28
N LEU A 40 -18.57 14.79 0.67
CA LEU A 40 -17.49 15.45 1.39
C LEU A 40 -18.03 16.55 2.30
N LYS A 41 -18.92 17.41 1.79
CA LYS A 41 -19.49 18.53 2.57
C LYS A 41 -20.29 18.03 3.77
N SER A 42 -21.10 16.98 3.58
CA SER A 42 -21.90 16.37 4.65
C SER A 42 -21.00 15.75 5.74
N ARG A 43 -19.98 14.98 5.34
CA ARG A 43 -19.05 14.34 6.28
C ARG A 43 -18.21 15.35 7.04
N ALA A 44 -17.69 16.38 6.37
CA ALA A 44 -16.93 17.46 7.01
C ALA A 44 -17.79 18.22 8.03
N ARG A 45 -19.05 18.54 7.68
CA ARG A 45 -20.01 19.17 8.60
C ARG A 45 -20.28 18.28 9.82
N SER A 46 -20.51 16.99 9.60
CA SER A 46 -20.77 16.02 10.69
C SER A 46 -19.57 15.89 11.64
N ALA A 47 -18.35 16.01 11.11
CA ALA A 47 -17.12 16.02 11.89
C ALA A 47 -16.78 17.38 12.53
N GLY A 48 -17.55 18.44 12.26
CA GLY A 48 -17.31 19.78 12.81
C GLY A 48 -16.06 20.48 12.28
N ILE A 49 -15.53 20.05 11.13
CA ILE A 49 -14.29 20.58 10.54
C ILE A 49 -14.49 21.04 9.10
N SER A 50 -13.54 21.82 8.58
CA SER A 50 -13.56 22.25 7.18
C SER A 50 -13.36 21.05 6.24
N ALA A 51 -13.90 21.13 5.02
CA ALA A 51 -13.70 20.09 3.99
C ALA A 51 -12.21 19.82 3.69
N SER A 52 -11.39 20.87 3.71
CA SER A 52 -9.94 20.75 3.50
C SER A 52 -9.24 20.03 4.66
N GLU A 53 -9.67 20.26 5.91
CA GLU A 53 -9.13 19.52 7.06
C GLU A 53 -9.58 18.07 7.04
N TYR A 54 -10.85 17.82 6.70
CA TYR A 54 -11.38 16.48 6.54
C TYR A 54 -10.60 15.68 5.49
N LEU A 55 -10.32 16.25 4.32
CA LEU A 55 -9.50 15.62 3.29
C LEU A 55 -8.05 15.40 3.74
N ARG A 56 -7.45 16.33 4.49
CA ARG A 56 -6.11 16.15 5.07
C ARG A 56 -6.07 14.99 6.04
N GLU A 57 -7.05 14.87 6.93
CA GLU A 57 -7.16 13.75 7.86
C GLU A 57 -7.36 12.42 7.12
N CYS A 58 -8.22 12.41 6.09
CA CYS A 58 -8.39 11.24 5.22
C CYS A 58 -7.10 10.89 4.48
N PHE A 59 -6.30 11.87 4.07
CA PHE A 59 -5.00 11.63 3.44
C PHE A 59 -3.96 11.09 4.43
N ARG A 60 -3.93 11.60 5.67
CA ARG A 60 -2.99 11.13 6.72
C ARG A 60 -3.29 9.71 7.19
N LYS A 61 -4.58 9.35 7.28
CA LYS A 61 -5.04 8.07 7.85
C LYS A 61 -5.46 7.04 6.81
N GLY A 62 -5.92 7.50 5.65
CA GLY A 62 -6.33 6.64 4.56
C GLY A 62 -5.13 6.16 3.76
N TYR A 63 -5.31 5.03 3.08
CA TYR A 63 -4.35 4.51 2.12
C TYR A 63 -5.10 4.18 0.84
N VAL A 64 -4.45 4.42 -0.30
CA VAL A 64 -4.91 3.90 -1.59
C VAL A 64 -4.20 2.58 -1.78
N ARG A 65 -4.95 1.47 -1.90
CA ARG A 65 -4.34 0.18 -2.26
C ARG A 65 -3.71 0.33 -3.63
N GLN A 66 -2.39 0.16 -3.70
CA GLN A 66 -1.69 0.09 -4.98
C GLN A 66 -2.30 -1.06 -5.78
N ARG A 67 -2.51 -0.83 -7.08
CA ARG A 67 -2.87 -1.93 -7.97
C ARG A 67 -1.75 -2.95 -7.98
N LEU A 68 -2.10 -4.24 -8.05
CA LEU A 68 -1.13 -5.31 -8.23
C LEU A 68 -0.26 -4.99 -9.45
N THR A 69 1.06 -5.05 -9.27
CA THR A 69 1.98 -4.90 -10.40
C THR A 69 1.82 -6.10 -11.33
N ALA A 70 2.36 -5.98 -12.56
CA ALA A 70 2.39 -7.11 -13.49
C ALA A 70 3.09 -8.33 -12.89
N GLU A 71 4.14 -8.10 -12.10
CA GLU A 71 4.89 -9.13 -11.37
C GLU A 71 4.02 -9.83 -10.31
N HIS A 72 3.33 -9.09 -9.44
CA HIS A 72 2.40 -9.69 -8.48
C HIS A 72 1.30 -10.52 -9.17
N SER A 73 0.82 -10.04 -10.32
CA SER A 73 -0.18 -10.76 -11.11
C SER A 73 0.37 -12.05 -11.74
N ASP A 74 1.66 -12.06 -12.09
CA ASP A 74 2.36 -13.25 -12.58
C ASP A 74 2.56 -14.29 -11.47
N TYR A 75 2.93 -13.86 -10.26
CA TYR A 75 3.01 -14.75 -9.10
C TYR A 75 1.68 -15.43 -8.79
N ILE A 76 0.56 -14.67 -8.81
CA ILE A 76 -0.79 -15.24 -8.64
C ILE A 76 -1.06 -16.30 -9.71
N ARG A 77 -0.76 -16.02 -10.98
CA ARG A 77 -0.97 -16.98 -12.07
C ARG A 77 -0.14 -18.25 -11.89
N LYS A 78 1.13 -18.11 -11.50
CA LYS A 78 2.03 -19.24 -11.22
C LYS A 78 1.51 -20.10 -10.06
N LEU A 79 1.07 -19.48 -8.97
CA LEU A 79 0.44 -20.18 -7.83
C LEU A 79 -0.82 -20.94 -8.25
N CYS A 80 -1.69 -20.34 -9.06
CA CYS A 80 -2.86 -21.04 -9.61
C CYS A 80 -2.46 -22.26 -10.46
N GLY A 81 -1.41 -22.14 -11.28
CA GLY A 81 -0.86 -23.26 -12.05
C GLY A 81 -0.32 -24.38 -11.15
N MET A 82 0.36 -24.03 -10.06
CA MET A 82 0.86 -25.01 -9.08
C MET A 82 -0.28 -25.72 -8.34
N ALA A 83 -1.37 -25.02 -8.01
CA ALA A 83 -2.55 -25.65 -7.43
C ALA A 83 -3.15 -26.72 -8.36
N ASN A 84 -3.19 -26.45 -9.67
CA ASN A 84 -3.60 -27.44 -10.66
C ASN A 84 -2.63 -28.63 -10.72
N ASN A 85 -1.31 -28.40 -10.65
CA ASN A 85 -0.32 -29.48 -10.60
C ASN A 85 -0.53 -30.37 -9.37
N LEU A 86 -0.79 -29.78 -8.21
CA LEU A 86 -1.06 -30.53 -6.98
C LEU A 86 -2.32 -31.39 -7.10
N ASN A 87 -3.40 -30.87 -7.70
CA ASN A 87 -4.60 -31.66 -7.97
C ASN A 87 -4.31 -32.85 -8.89
N GLN A 88 -3.52 -32.66 -9.95
CA GLN A 88 -3.12 -33.75 -10.84
C GLN A 88 -2.30 -34.82 -10.11
N LEU A 89 -1.38 -34.39 -9.24
CA LEU A 89 -0.57 -35.32 -8.43
C LEU A 89 -1.41 -36.09 -7.42
N ALA A 90 -2.40 -35.45 -6.80
CA ALA A 90 -3.35 -36.13 -5.92
C ALA A 90 -4.15 -37.20 -6.68
N HIS A 91 -4.67 -36.87 -7.87
CA HIS A 91 -5.36 -37.85 -8.70
C HIS A 91 -4.46 -39.00 -9.14
N LYS A 92 -3.22 -38.72 -9.55
CA LYS A 92 -2.22 -39.71 -9.95
C LYS A 92 -1.87 -40.66 -8.78
N ALA A 93 -1.64 -40.09 -7.60
CA ALA A 93 -1.37 -40.87 -6.40
C ALA A 93 -2.56 -41.74 -5.99
N ASN A 94 -3.79 -41.25 -6.13
CA ASN A 94 -5.00 -42.03 -5.83
C ASN A 94 -5.20 -43.19 -6.82
N ALA A 95 -4.83 -43.01 -8.09
CA ALA A 95 -4.99 -44.03 -9.12
C ALA A 95 -3.87 -45.08 -9.13
N GLY A 96 -2.61 -44.67 -8.94
CA GLY A 96 -1.43 -45.51 -9.09
C GLY A 96 -0.64 -45.77 -7.81
N GLY A 97 -1.07 -45.23 -6.67
CA GLY A 97 -0.29 -45.19 -5.43
C GLY A 97 0.73 -44.05 -5.41
N PHE A 98 1.10 -43.60 -4.20
CA PHE A 98 1.91 -42.40 -4.01
C PHE A 98 3.31 -42.48 -4.66
N ASP A 99 3.91 -43.66 -4.75
CA ASP A 99 5.24 -43.82 -5.36
C ASP A 99 5.29 -43.34 -6.82
N THR A 100 4.16 -43.41 -7.54
CA THR A 100 4.05 -42.93 -8.93
C THR A 100 4.08 -41.40 -9.05
N ALA A 101 3.76 -40.67 -7.98
CA ALA A 101 3.71 -39.20 -7.93
C ALA A 101 4.85 -38.58 -7.07
N LYS A 102 5.57 -39.40 -6.30
CA LYS A 102 6.53 -38.97 -5.27
C LYS A 102 7.62 -38.01 -5.78
N LEU A 103 8.23 -38.30 -6.94
CA LEU A 103 9.28 -37.45 -7.50
C LEU A 103 8.73 -36.08 -7.94
N GLU A 104 7.59 -36.10 -8.63
CA GLU A 104 6.93 -34.87 -9.11
C GLU A 104 6.42 -34.02 -7.95
N CYS A 105 5.92 -34.63 -6.87
CA CYS A 105 5.58 -33.92 -5.63
C CYS A 105 6.78 -33.17 -5.06
N ARG A 106 7.95 -33.80 -4.97
CA ARG A 106 9.18 -33.15 -4.45
C ARG A 106 9.57 -31.93 -5.30
N VAL A 107 9.44 -32.03 -6.63
CA VAL A 107 9.73 -30.92 -7.54
C VAL A 107 8.72 -29.78 -7.37
N GLN A 108 7.42 -30.09 -7.23
CA GLN A 108 6.40 -29.05 -7.02
C GLN A 108 6.59 -28.32 -5.68
N VAL A 109 6.95 -29.03 -4.60
CA VAL A 109 7.24 -28.40 -3.30
C VAL A 109 8.41 -27.41 -3.43
N ALA A 110 9.52 -27.82 -4.05
CA ALA A 110 10.67 -26.93 -4.24
C ALA A 110 10.32 -25.67 -5.07
N ARG A 111 9.49 -25.81 -6.11
CA ARG A 111 9.02 -24.68 -6.93
C ARG A 111 8.08 -23.74 -6.18
N ILE A 112 7.25 -24.28 -5.30
CA ILE A 112 6.38 -23.47 -4.42
C ILE A 112 7.25 -22.69 -3.44
N GLU A 113 8.23 -23.33 -2.81
CA GLU A 113 9.17 -22.67 -1.89
C GLU A 113 9.93 -21.53 -2.58
N GLU A 114 10.47 -21.76 -3.77
CA GLU A 114 11.14 -20.73 -4.57
C GLU A 114 10.22 -19.54 -4.88
N LEU A 115 8.98 -19.82 -5.32
CA LEU A 115 8.03 -18.76 -5.63
C LEU A 115 7.59 -17.98 -4.38
N LEU A 116 7.44 -18.65 -3.23
CA LEU A 116 7.12 -17.98 -1.97
C LEU A 116 8.26 -17.08 -1.50
N ASN A 117 9.51 -17.49 -1.71
CA ASN A 117 10.67 -16.63 -1.41
C ASN A 117 10.68 -15.35 -2.24
N HIS A 118 10.20 -15.39 -3.49
CA HIS A 118 10.05 -14.20 -4.32
C HIS A 118 8.90 -13.27 -3.90
N ILE A 119 7.90 -13.79 -3.16
CA ILE A 119 6.75 -13.00 -2.70
C ILE A 119 7.01 -12.36 -1.33
N LEU A 120 7.80 -13.03 -0.48
CA LEU A 120 7.98 -12.67 0.93
C LEU A 120 9.25 -11.84 1.23
N LEU A 121 10.14 -11.69 0.24
CA LEU A 121 11.35 -10.84 0.29
C LEU A 121 11.14 -9.56 -0.50
#